data_AF-A0A357KQJ3-F1
#
_entry.id   AF-A0A357KQJ3-F1
#
_cell.length_a   1.000
_cell.length_b   1.000
_cell.length_c   1.000
_cell.angle_alpha   90.00
_cell.angle_beta   90.00
_cell.angle_gamma   90.00
#
_symmetry.space_group_name_H-M   'P 1'
#
loop_
_entity.id
_entity.type
_entity.pdbx_description
1 polymer ?
#
loop_
_entity_poly.entity_id
_entity_poly.type
_entity_poly.pdbx_seq_one_letter_code
_entity_poly.pdbx_strand_id
1 'polypeptide(L)'
;MSDNPIQTNRLLMEMEHSIKVLNRDVLNPDIPELTMKGLEPTLRMVAKMRSTYLQAVLELAQASSDKNPSTKQIAELRNTRVCYEELASGAKALETAIKRGYLDVAGSARAA
;
A
#
# COMPACT_ATOMS: atom_id res chain seq x y z
N MET A 1 -20.33 35.89 -6.32
CA MET A 1 -18.93 35.41 -6.40
C MET A 1 -18.90 34.38 -7.49
N SER A 2 -18.44 34.74 -8.68
CA SER A 2 -18.30 33.79 -9.78
C SER A 2 -17.02 32.98 -9.55
N ASP A 3 -17.15 31.68 -9.33
CA ASP A 3 -16.02 30.75 -9.40
C ASP A 3 -15.27 31.00 -10.70
N ASN A 4 -13.99 31.33 -10.61
CA ASN A 4 -13.13 31.52 -11.78
C ASN A 4 -12.40 30.19 -12.05
N PRO A 5 -12.84 29.38 -13.03
CA PRO A 5 -12.30 28.04 -13.23
C PRO A 5 -10.80 28.04 -13.55
N ILE A 6 -10.29 29.14 -14.13
CA ILE A 6 -8.85 29.31 -14.42
C ILE A 6 -8.05 29.46 -13.12
N GLN A 7 -8.56 30.24 -12.17
CA GLN A 7 -7.90 30.40 -10.86
C GLN A 7 -7.95 29.10 -10.06
N THR A 8 -9.08 28.38 -10.10
CA THR A 8 -9.23 27.06 -9.47
C THR A 8 -8.22 26.07 -10.06
N ASN A 9 -8.13 25.95 -11.39
CA ASN A 9 -7.18 25.03 -12.03
C ASN A 9 -5.73 25.37 -11.71
N ARG A 10 -5.37 26.66 -11.69
CA ARG A 10 -4.02 27.11 -11.30
C ARG A 10 -3.69 26.70 -9.87
N LEU A 11 -4.61 26.94 -8.93
CA LEU A 11 -4.41 26.57 -7.53
C LEU A 11 -4.27 25.05 -7.35
N LEU A 12 -5.06 24.25 -8.09
CA LEU A 12 -4.93 22.79 -8.07
C LEU A 12 -3.56 22.33 -8.58
N MET A 13 -3.04 22.92 -9.65
CA MET A 13 -1.68 22.61 -10.16
C MET A 13 -0.58 22.99 -9.15
N GLU A 14 -0.68 24.18 -8.54
CA GLU A 14 0.25 24.62 -7.49
C GLU A 14 0.21 23.70 -6.27
N MET A 15 -0.98 23.24 -5.88
CA MET A 15 -1.19 22.29 -4.80
C MET A 15 -0.59 20.92 -5.14
N GLU A 16 -0.82 20.38 -6.33
CA GLU A 16 -0.24 19.10 -6.78
C GLU A 16 1.30 19.14 -6.78
N HIS A 17 1.88 20.25 -7.25
CA HIS A 17 3.31 20.46 -7.20
C HIS A 17 3.82 20.49 -5.75
N SER A 18 3.17 21.27 -4.89
CA SER A 18 3.54 21.42 -3.48
C SER A 18 3.44 20.09 -2.72
N ILE A 19 2.39 19.29 -2.96
CA ILE A 19 2.24 17.95 -2.40
C ILE A 19 3.43 17.07 -2.77
N LYS A 20 3.89 17.11 -4.03
CA LYS A 20 5.02 16.30 -4.47
C LYS A 20 6.32 16.72 -3.79
N VAL A 21 6.59 18.03 -3.75
CA VAL A 21 7.80 18.58 -3.11
C VAL A 21 7.82 18.24 -1.62
N LEU A 22 6.74 18.54 -0.91
CA LEU A 22 6.64 18.29 0.53
C LEU A 22 6.77 16.82 0.88
N ASN A 23 6.12 15.91 0.14
CA ASN A 23 6.28 14.47 0.39
C ASN A 23 7.72 14.03 0.15
N ARG A 24 8.40 14.56 -0.87
CA ARG A 24 9.81 14.23 -1.10
C ARG A 24 10.70 14.74 0.04
N ASP A 25 10.50 15.98 0.47
CA ASP A 25 11.30 16.62 1.53
C ASP A 25 11.08 15.97 2.90
N VAL A 26 9.85 15.52 3.19
CA VAL A 26 9.50 14.87 4.46
C VAL A 26 9.89 13.40 4.50
N LEU A 27 9.72 12.66 3.40
CA LEU A 27 9.87 11.20 3.42
C LEU A 27 11.31 10.71 3.25
N ASN A 28 12.11 11.32 2.37
CA ASN A 28 13.47 10.81 2.07
C ASN A 28 14.50 10.95 3.20
N PRO A 29 14.38 11.88 4.18
CA PRO A 29 15.25 11.87 5.35
C PRO A 29 15.09 10.61 6.21
N ASP A 30 13.87 10.06 6.29
CA ASP A 30 13.53 8.93 7.18
C ASP A 30 13.48 7.60 6.45
N ILE A 31 13.17 7.62 5.15
CA ILE A 31 13.06 6.44 4.30
C ILE A 31 14.26 6.41 3.36
N PRO A 32 15.17 5.44 3.52
CA PRO A 32 16.35 5.35 2.66
C PRO A 32 15.96 5.08 1.21
N GLU A 33 16.88 5.42 0.30
CA GLU A 33 16.72 5.16 -1.13
C GLU A 33 16.25 3.73 -1.39
N LEU A 34 15.14 3.62 -2.12
CA LEU A 34 14.47 2.34 -2.33
C LEU A 34 15.21 1.52 -3.40
N THR A 35 15.48 0.27 -3.06
CA THR A 35 15.99 -0.76 -3.98
C THR A 35 15.02 -1.93 -3.99
N MET A 36 15.07 -2.77 -5.02
CA MET A 36 14.32 -4.03 -4.99
C MET A 36 14.69 -4.91 -3.79
N LYS A 37 15.96 -4.90 -3.38
CA LYS A 37 16.43 -5.59 -2.17
C LYS A 37 15.81 -5.02 -0.89
N GLY A 38 15.66 -3.69 -0.81
CA GLY A 38 15.03 -3.01 0.32
C GLY A 38 13.52 -3.22 0.41
N LEU A 39 12.85 -3.41 -0.74
CA LEU A 39 11.41 -3.69 -0.80
C LEU A 39 11.07 -5.17 -0.54
N GLU A 40 12.01 -6.07 -0.78
CA GLU A 40 11.79 -7.52 -0.66
C GLU A 40 11.18 -7.96 0.69
N PRO A 41 11.63 -7.46 1.87
CA PRO A 41 11.04 -7.84 3.15
C PRO A 41 9.53 -7.53 3.23
N THR A 42 9.12 -6.34 2.79
CA THR A 42 7.72 -5.92 2.77
C THR A 42 6.89 -6.77 1.82
N LEU A 43 7.39 -7.00 0.59
CA LEU A 43 6.71 -7.83 -0.40
C LEU A 43 6.56 -9.28 0.08
N ARG A 44 7.61 -9.81 0.73
CA ARG A 44 7.60 -11.15 1.32
C ARG A 44 6.61 -11.25 2.49
N MET A 45 6.49 -10.21 3.31
CA MET A 45 5.53 -10.15 4.42
C MET A 45 4.08 -10.21 3.89
N VAL A 46 3.76 -9.43 2.84
CA VAL A 46 2.45 -9.49 2.17
C VAL A 46 2.18 -10.88 1.59
N ALA A 47 3.15 -11.45 0.88
CA ALA A 47 3.01 -12.77 0.27
C ALA A 47 2.77 -13.88 1.30
N LYS A 48 3.50 -13.85 2.43
CA LYS A 48 3.29 -14.78 3.54
C LYS A 48 1.91 -14.64 4.15
N MET A 49 1.49 -13.41 4.46
CA MET A 49 0.18 -13.20 5.10
C MET A 49 -0.98 -13.57 4.16
N ARG A 50 -0.82 -13.33 2.86
CA ARG A 50 -1.74 -13.81 1.83
C ARG A 50 -1.84 -15.34 1.84
N SER A 51 -0.71 -16.04 1.89
CA SER A 51 -0.67 -17.50 1.97
C SER A 51 -1.45 -18.01 3.19
N THR A 52 -1.20 -17.44 4.36
CA THR A 52 -1.89 -17.83 5.60
C THR A 52 -3.40 -17.58 5.52
N TYR A 53 -3.83 -16.43 5.00
CA TYR A 53 -5.26 -16.16 4.80
C TYR A 53 -5.91 -17.17 3.86
N LEU A 54 -5.29 -17.43 2.70
CA LEU A 54 -5.83 -18.39 1.74
C LEU A 54 -5.86 -19.82 2.28
N GLN A 55 -4.84 -20.23 3.04
CA GLN A 55 -4.83 -21.52 3.75
C GLN A 55 -6.00 -21.60 4.74
N ALA A 56 -6.20 -20.57 5.56
CA ALA A 56 -7.31 -20.54 6.52
C ALA A 56 -8.70 -20.61 5.83
N VAL A 57 -8.87 -19.97 4.66
CA VAL A 57 -10.10 -20.09 3.86
C VAL A 57 -10.33 -21.54 3.41
N LEU A 58 -9.29 -22.19 2.87
CA LEU A 58 -9.38 -23.57 2.36
C LEU A 58 -9.63 -24.57 3.49
N GLU A 59 -8.93 -24.43 4.61
CA GLU A 59 -9.10 -25.25 5.81
C GLU A 59 -10.51 -25.09 6.38
N LEU A 60 -11.03 -23.85 6.45
CA LEU A 60 -12.38 -23.61 6.93
C LEU A 60 -13.45 -24.25 6.03
N ALA A 61 -13.27 -24.19 4.71
CA ALA A 61 -14.17 -24.83 3.76
C ALA A 61 -14.18 -26.35 3.92
N GLN A 62 -13.01 -26.98 4.10
CA GLN A 62 -12.89 -28.42 4.33
C GLN A 62 -13.50 -28.83 5.67
N ALA A 63 -13.18 -28.11 6.74
CA ALA A 63 -13.65 -28.41 8.09
C ALA A 63 -15.17 -28.23 8.27
N SER A 64 -15.78 -27.34 7.47
CA SER A 64 -17.20 -27.03 7.62
C SER A 64 -18.13 -28.03 6.91
N SER A 65 -17.64 -28.86 5.97
CA SER A 65 -18.35 -30.04 5.40
C SER A 65 -19.88 -29.91 5.36
N ASP A 66 -20.40 -29.14 4.40
CA ASP A 66 -21.82 -28.76 4.18
C ASP A 66 -22.53 -27.96 5.29
N LYS A 67 -21.85 -27.67 6.40
CA LYS A 67 -22.35 -26.81 7.48
C LYS A 67 -21.75 -25.41 7.37
N ASN A 68 -22.41 -24.45 8.02
CA ASN A 68 -21.87 -23.10 8.13
C ASN A 68 -20.74 -23.05 9.18
N PRO A 69 -19.67 -22.27 8.95
CA PRO A 69 -18.69 -21.93 9.96
C PRO A 69 -19.32 -21.34 11.22
N SER A 70 -18.75 -21.66 12.39
CA SER A 70 -19.11 -20.98 13.63
C SER A 70 -18.68 -19.50 13.62
N THR A 71 -19.34 -18.68 14.45
CA THR A 71 -18.96 -17.27 14.63
C THR A 71 -17.49 -17.10 15.05
N LYS A 72 -16.97 -18.02 15.85
CA LYS A 72 -15.56 -18.03 16.27
C LYS A 72 -14.61 -18.22 15.08
N GLN A 73 -14.88 -19.21 14.23
CA GLN A 73 -14.07 -19.48 13.03
C GLN A 73 -14.10 -18.29 12.05
N ILE A 74 -15.27 -17.65 11.88
CA ILE A 74 -15.38 -16.43 11.07
C ILE A 74 -14.57 -15.28 11.67
N ALA A 75 -14.57 -15.11 13.00
CA ALA A 75 -13.78 -14.08 13.67
C ALA A 75 -12.27 -14.31 13.49
N GLU A 76 -11.80 -15.55 13.63
CA GLU A 76 -10.41 -15.93 13.37
C GLU A 76 -10.01 -15.66 11.92
N LEU A 77 -10.84 -16.07 10.96
CA LEU A 77 -10.62 -15.81 9.54
C LEU A 77 -10.56 -14.31 9.23
N ARG A 78 -11.44 -13.52 9.84
CA ARG A 78 -11.47 -12.06 9.70
C ARG A 78 -10.17 -11.42 10.18
N ASN A 79 -9.62 -11.87 11.31
CA ASN A 79 -8.36 -11.33 11.82
C ASN A 79 -7.22 -11.55 10.82
N THR A 80 -7.12 -12.76 10.28
CA THR A 80 -6.11 -13.07 9.25
C THR A 80 -6.29 -12.25 7.98
N ARG A 81 -7.56 -12.04 7.54
CA ARG A 81 -7.88 -11.18 6.40
C ARG A 81 -7.45 -9.73 6.63
N VAL A 82 -7.79 -9.16 7.79
CA VAL A 82 -7.44 -7.77 8.12
C VAL A 82 -5.93 -7.59 8.14
N CYS A 83 -5.17 -8.48 8.79
CA CYS A 83 -3.72 -8.41 8.77
C CYS A 83 -3.15 -8.44 7.33
N TYR A 84 -3.67 -9.31 6.47
CA TYR A 84 -3.29 -9.34 5.06
C TYR A 84 -3.61 -8.03 4.33
N GLU A 85 -4.81 -7.49 4.51
CA GLU A 85 -5.27 -6.28 3.83
C GLU A 85 -4.49 -5.04 4.25
N GLU A 86 -4.16 -4.89 5.54
CA GLU A 86 -3.32 -3.80 6.05
C GLU A 86 -1.92 -3.83 5.39
N LEU A 87 -1.29 -5.00 5.35
CA LEU A 87 0.03 -5.17 4.74
C LEU A 87 -0.01 -4.90 3.23
N ALA A 88 -1.04 -5.40 2.53
CA ALA A 88 -1.22 -5.16 1.11
C ALA A 88 -1.44 -3.67 0.81
N SER A 89 -2.19 -2.98 1.66
CA SER A 89 -2.44 -1.54 1.56
C SER A 89 -1.16 -0.74 1.79
N GLY A 90 -0.34 -1.11 2.78
CA GLY A 90 0.98 -0.52 3.00
C GLY A 90 1.92 -0.68 1.80
N ALA A 91 1.98 -1.87 1.21
CA ALA A 91 2.77 -2.10 -0.01
C ALA A 91 2.25 -1.27 -1.20
N LYS A 92 0.92 -1.08 -1.31
CA LYS A 92 0.32 -0.22 -2.34
C LYS A 92 0.61 1.27 -2.12
N ALA A 93 0.68 1.70 -0.86
CA ALA A 93 1.09 3.06 -0.51
C ALA A 93 2.55 3.31 -0.93
N LEU A 94 3.46 2.36 -0.70
CA LEU A 94 4.84 2.43 -1.20
C LEU A 94 4.90 2.50 -2.73
N GLU A 95 4.15 1.65 -3.44
CA GLU A 95 4.05 1.70 -4.91
C GLU A 95 3.58 3.08 -5.40
N THR A 96 2.59 3.67 -4.72
CA THR A 96 2.08 5.01 -5.04
C THR A 96 3.13 6.08 -4.80
N ALA A 97 3.83 6.04 -3.67
CA ALA A 97 4.90 6.97 -3.35
C ALA A 97 6.03 6.93 -4.40
N ILE A 98 6.41 5.73 -4.86
CA ILE A 98 7.37 5.56 -5.96
C ILE A 98 6.82 6.18 -7.26
N LYS A 99 5.61 5.80 -7.68
CA LYS A 99 5.01 6.29 -8.93
C LYS A 99 4.82 7.81 -8.98
N ARG A 100 4.56 8.42 -7.83
CA ARG A 100 4.40 9.87 -7.70
C ARG A 100 5.74 10.61 -7.55
N GLY A 101 6.85 9.88 -7.39
CA GLY A 101 8.18 10.44 -7.22
C GLY A 101 8.40 11.09 -5.86
N TYR A 102 7.70 10.58 -4.83
CA TYR A 102 7.87 11.02 -3.43
C TYR A 102 9.11 10.39 -2.79
N LEU A 103 9.50 9.20 -3.22
CA LEU A 103 10.67 8.47 -2.71
C LEU A 103 11.72 8.32 -3.81
N ASP A 104 12.99 8.43 -3.42
CA ASP A 104 14.12 8.14 -4.30
C ASP A 104 14.31 6.63 -4.49
N VAL A 105 14.70 6.23 -5.71
CA VAL A 105 14.82 4.83 -6.12
C VAL A 105 16.14 4.59 -6.81
N ALA A 106 16.94 3.68 -6.24
CA ALA A 106 18.22 3.26 -6.79
C ALA A 106 17.98 2.43 -8.07
N GLY A 107 18.31 3.02 -9.22
CA GLY A 107 18.11 2.41 -10.54
C GLY A 107 17.35 3.29 -11.52
N SER A 108 16.75 4.39 -11.07
CA SER A 108 16.37 5.49 -11.96
C SER A 108 17.51 6.49 -11.96
N ALA A 109 18.50 6.29 -12.83
CA ALA A 109 19.34 7.39 -13.24
C ALA A 109 18.42 8.49 -13.77
N ARG A 110 18.20 9.55 -12.97
CA ARG A 110 17.97 10.86 -13.59
C ARG A 110 19.26 11.14 -14.33
N ALA A 111 19.26 10.88 -15.63
CA ALA A 111 20.21 11.48 -16.54
C ALA A 111 20.16 12.99 -16.25
N ALA A 112 21.22 13.48 -15.62
CA ALA A 112 21.56 14.89 -15.62
C ALA A 112 21.93 15.32 -17.04
#